data_AF-A0A8I1QHM9-F1
#
_entry.id   AF-A0A8I1QHM9-F1
#
_cell.length_a   1.000
_cell.length_b   1.000
_cell.length_c   1.000
_cell.angle_alpha   90.00
_cell.angle_beta   90.00
_cell.angle_gamma   90.00
#
_symmetry.space_group_name_H-M   'P 1'
#
loop_
_entity.id
_entity.type
_entity.pdbx_description
1 polymer ?
#
loop_
_entity_poly.entity_id
_entity_poly.type
_entity_poly.pdbx_seq_one_letter_code
_entity_poly.pdbx_strand_id
1 'polypeptide(L)'
;MKHLFVALILSALVTPVIAAETAKQYCDRVIAEAEKGPKQMIVAGNLYWSGMSWNGEKCIRADYARAFELFVKAGDRDRANGLLKDLERRANNGMESARIALRRLEARGYIWVDIEQVP
;
A
#
# COMPACT_ATOMS: atom_id res chain seq x y z
N MET A 1 48.52 -38.83 -35.51
CA MET A 1 47.28 -38.95 -34.70
C MET A 1 47.12 -37.62 -33.97
N LYS A 2 46.24 -36.71 -34.43
CA LYS A 2 44.90 -36.44 -33.83
C LYS A 2 45.01 -36.50 -32.31
N HIS A 3 44.82 -35.40 -31.57
CA HIS A 3 43.49 -34.86 -31.28
C HIS A 3 43.50 -33.34 -31.09
N LEU A 4 42.68 -32.64 -31.90
CA LEU A 4 42.18 -31.31 -31.62
C LEU A 4 41.28 -31.38 -30.36
N PHE A 5 41.58 -30.61 -29.32
CA PHE A 5 40.60 -30.27 -28.30
C PHE A 5 39.88 -28.99 -28.74
N VAL A 6 38.70 -29.17 -29.36
CA VAL A 6 37.78 -28.07 -29.62
C VAL A 6 37.09 -27.74 -28.29
N ALA A 7 37.51 -26.65 -27.64
CA ALA A 7 36.81 -26.09 -26.49
C ALA A 7 35.49 -25.47 -26.99
N LEU A 8 34.41 -26.21 -26.80
CA LEU A 8 33.05 -25.79 -27.10
C LEU A 8 32.62 -24.82 -25.98
N ILE A 9 32.87 -23.52 -26.17
CA ILE A 9 32.37 -22.49 -25.26
C ILE A 9 30.87 -22.39 -25.48
N LEU A 10 30.11 -23.11 -24.66
CA LEU A 10 28.67 -23.00 -24.56
C LEU A 10 28.37 -21.65 -23.88
N SER A 11 28.30 -20.57 -24.66
CA SER A 11 27.84 -19.27 -24.18
C SER A 11 26.34 -19.36 -23.90
N ALA A 12 25.98 -19.74 -22.68
CA ALA A 12 24.62 -19.63 -22.18
C ALA A 12 24.25 -18.14 -22.13
N LEU A 13 23.39 -17.72 -23.04
CA LEU A 13 22.69 -16.45 -22.94
C LEU A 13 21.79 -16.53 -21.71
N VAL A 14 22.28 -16.04 -20.58
CA VAL A 14 21.45 -15.80 -19.40
C VAL A 14 20.55 -14.63 -19.75
N THR A 15 19.39 -14.90 -20.35
CA THR A 15 18.34 -13.90 -20.39
C THR A 15 17.97 -13.65 -18.93
N PRO A 16 17.96 -12.38 -18.45
CA PRO A 16 17.46 -12.12 -17.13
C PRO A 16 15.98 -12.49 -17.14
N VAL A 17 15.64 -13.63 -16.52
CA VAL A 17 14.29 -13.88 -16.05
C VAL A 17 14.06 -12.79 -15.03
N ILE A 18 13.36 -11.73 -15.43
CA ILE A 18 12.80 -10.76 -14.49
C ILE A 18 11.72 -11.56 -13.76
N ALA A 19 12.09 -12.22 -12.66
CA ALA A 19 11.16 -12.94 -11.83
C ALA A 19 10.07 -11.95 -11.41
N ALA A 20 8.81 -12.29 -11.70
CA ALA A 20 7.68 -11.46 -11.30
C ALA A 20 7.75 -11.21 -9.79
N GLU A 21 7.64 -9.96 -9.39
CA GLU A 21 7.67 -9.55 -8.00
C GLU A 21 6.58 -10.28 -7.21
N THR A 22 6.95 -10.88 -6.07
CA THR A 22 5.97 -11.49 -5.17
C THR A 22 5.11 -10.40 -4.53
N ALA A 23 3.89 -10.73 -4.13
CA ALA A 23 3.02 -9.79 -3.42
C ALA A 23 3.67 -9.21 -2.16
N LYS A 24 4.45 -10.02 -1.42
CA LYS A 24 5.17 -9.51 -0.24
C LYS A 24 6.22 -8.45 -0.63
N GLN A 25 7.02 -8.72 -1.66
CA GLN A 25 8.00 -7.76 -2.17
C GLN A 25 7.33 -6.46 -2.63
N TYR A 26 6.19 -6.57 -3.33
CA TYR A 26 5.41 -5.42 -3.73
C TYR A 26 4.95 -4.58 -2.54
N CYS A 27 4.36 -5.21 -1.52
CA CYS A 27 3.86 -4.51 -0.34
C CYS A 27 5.01 -3.88 0.46
N ASP A 28 6.11 -4.61 0.65
CA ASP A 28 7.31 -4.10 1.34
C ASP A 28 7.86 -2.86 0.62
N ARG A 29 7.96 -2.89 -0.72
CA ARG A 29 8.40 -1.73 -1.51
C ARG A 29 7.45 -0.55 -1.35
N VAL A 30 6.14 -0.75 -1.54
CA VAL A 30 5.15 0.33 -1.42
C VAL A 30 5.20 0.98 -0.03
N ILE A 31 5.35 0.19 1.03
CA ILE A 31 5.47 0.70 2.40
C ILE A 31 6.77 1.49 2.58
N ALA A 32 7.90 0.96 2.12
CA ALA A 32 9.21 1.63 2.23
C ALA A 32 9.25 2.96 1.48
N GLU A 33 8.45 3.11 0.43
CA GLU A 33 8.39 4.30 -0.40
C GLU A 33 7.25 5.26 -0.04
N ALA A 34 6.42 4.90 0.94
CA ALA A 34 5.14 5.55 1.21
C ALA A 34 5.23 7.07 1.39
N GLU A 35 6.34 7.60 1.91
CA GLU A 35 6.51 9.04 2.16
C GLU A 35 7.45 9.74 1.17
N LYS A 36 7.84 9.10 0.06
CA LYS A 36 8.71 9.70 -0.98
C LYS A 36 8.03 10.81 -1.79
N GLY A 37 6.70 10.88 -1.76
CA GLY A 37 5.94 11.93 -2.45
C GLY A 37 4.44 11.64 -2.50
N PRO A 38 3.61 12.60 -2.96
CA PRO A 38 2.16 12.48 -2.94
C PRO A 38 1.62 11.24 -3.68
N LYS A 39 2.25 10.88 -4.81
CA LYS A 39 1.86 9.68 -5.58
C LYS A 39 2.10 8.39 -4.77
N GLN A 40 3.26 8.28 -4.13
CA GLN A 40 3.61 7.12 -3.32
C GLN A 40 2.72 7.03 -2.07
N MET A 41 2.41 8.16 -1.46
CA MET A 41 1.46 8.23 -0.34
C MET A 41 0.09 7.70 -0.73
N ILE A 42 -0.44 8.10 -1.91
CA ILE A 42 -1.72 7.58 -2.40
C ILE A 42 -1.65 6.06 -2.64
N VAL A 43 -0.58 5.55 -3.27
CA VAL A 43 -0.42 4.11 -3.51
C VAL A 43 -0.37 3.34 -2.19
N ALA A 44 0.44 3.80 -1.23
CA ALA A 44 0.52 3.20 0.10
C ALA A 44 -0.80 3.32 0.87
N GLY A 45 -1.51 4.45 0.75
CA GLY A 45 -2.82 4.64 1.35
C GLY A 45 -3.86 3.63 0.85
N ASN A 46 -3.88 3.37 -0.46
CA ASN A 46 -4.74 2.33 -1.04
C ASN A 46 -4.35 0.92 -0.56
N LEU A 47 -3.04 0.65 -0.40
CA LEU A 47 -2.56 -0.62 0.16
C LEU A 47 -3.03 -0.82 1.61
N TYR A 48 -2.91 0.21 2.45
CA TYR A 48 -3.39 0.18 3.83
C TYR A 48 -4.92 0.15 3.94
N TRP A 49 -5.66 0.76 3.02
CA TRP A 49 -7.12 0.69 3.01
C TRP A 49 -7.62 -0.70 2.65
N SER A 50 -7.10 -1.29 1.56
CA SER A 50 -7.54 -2.59 1.09
C SER A 50 -7.10 -3.74 1.99
N GLY A 51 -5.91 -3.66 2.58
CA GLY A 51 -5.29 -4.81 3.24
C GLY A 51 -5.06 -5.92 2.23
N MET A 52 -4.02 -5.77 1.40
CA MET A 52 -3.79 -6.65 0.25
C MET A 52 -3.49 -8.10 0.65
N SER A 53 -4.15 -9.01 -0.05
CA SER A 53 -3.88 -10.46 -0.01
C SER A 53 -3.65 -10.99 -1.42
N TRP A 54 -2.70 -11.91 -1.55
CA TRP A 54 -2.37 -12.58 -2.79
C TRP A 54 -2.26 -14.09 -2.52
N ASN A 55 -2.98 -14.90 -3.30
CA ASN A 55 -3.04 -16.36 -3.11
C ASN A 55 -3.37 -16.79 -1.66
N GLY A 56 -4.21 -16.02 -0.95
CA GLY A 56 -4.61 -16.32 0.43
C GLY A 56 -3.61 -15.86 1.50
N GLU A 57 -2.41 -15.42 1.11
CA GLU A 57 -1.47 -14.79 2.03
C GLU A 57 -1.75 -13.29 2.10
N LYS A 58 -1.91 -12.76 3.33
CA LYS A 58 -1.99 -11.32 3.54
C LYS A 58 -0.59 -10.76 3.60
N CYS A 59 -0.21 -9.92 2.63
CA CYS A 59 1.05 -9.20 2.73
C CYS A 59 0.97 -8.09 3.79
N ILE A 60 -0.24 -7.54 4.02
CA ILE A 60 -0.50 -6.53 5.03
C ILE A 60 -1.95 -6.60 5.53
N ARG A 61 -2.18 -6.22 6.79
CA ARG A 61 -3.53 -5.99 7.32
C ARG A 61 -3.97 -4.57 6.97
N ALA A 62 -5.28 -4.37 6.79
CA ALA A 62 -5.81 -3.03 6.60
C ALA A 62 -5.53 -2.17 7.85
N ASP A 63 -5.04 -0.94 7.64
CA ASP A 63 -4.94 0.12 8.65
C ASP A 63 -5.57 1.38 8.07
N TYR A 64 -6.87 1.55 8.31
CA TYR A 64 -7.64 2.66 7.78
C TYR A 64 -7.17 4.02 8.27
N ALA A 65 -6.64 4.10 9.50
CA ALA A 65 -6.14 5.35 10.04
C ALA A 65 -4.84 5.76 9.32
N ARG A 66 -3.95 4.79 9.06
CA ARG A 66 -2.74 5.04 8.26
C ARG A 66 -3.06 5.40 6.82
N ALA A 67 -4.07 4.77 6.22
CA ALA A 67 -4.54 5.11 4.88
C ALA A 67 -5.02 6.56 4.80
N PHE A 68 -5.85 6.99 5.75
CA PHE A 68 -6.35 8.35 5.85
C PHE A 68 -5.21 9.37 6.00
N GLU A 69 -4.26 9.13 6.92
CA GLU A 69 -3.10 10.01 7.13
C GLU A 69 -2.30 10.22 5.84
N LEU A 70 -2.09 9.15 5.06
CA LEU A 70 -1.34 9.23 3.81
C LEU A 70 -2.11 10.03 2.74
N PHE A 71 -3.43 9.88 2.64
CA PHE A 71 -4.23 10.70 1.72
C PHE A 71 -4.19 12.18 2.11
N VAL A 72 -4.31 12.51 3.40
CA VAL A 72 -4.19 13.90 3.88
C VAL A 72 -2.79 14.46 3.59
N LYS A 73 -1.73 13.73 3.91
CA LYS A 73 -0.34 14.16 3.61
C LYS A 73 -0.09 14.34 2.12
N ALA A 74 -0.76 13.56 1.27
CA ALA A 74 -0.68 13.69 -0.18
C ALA A 74 -1.45 14.89 -0.75
N GLY A 75 -2.25 15.58 0.07
CA GLY A 75 -3.19 16.62 -0.39
C GLY A 75 -4.44 16.07 -1.08
N ASP A 76 -4.71 14.77 -0.97
CA ASP A 76 -5.83 14.10 -1.62
C ASP A 76 -7.07 14.08 -0.73
N ARG A 77 -7.74 15.24 -0.66
CA ARG A 77 -8.91 15.44 0.20
C ARG A 77 -10.09 14.56 -0.21
N ASP A 78 -10.27 14.30 -1.50
CA ASP A 78 -11.37 13.46 -1.99
C ASP A 78 -11.25 12.03 -1.51
N ARG A 79 -10.05 11.43 -1.58
CA ARG A 79 -9.82 10.08 -1.04
C ARG A 79 -9.93 10.06 0.49
N ALA A 80 -9.41 11.07 1.18
CA ALA A 80 -9.53 11.16 2.65
C ALA A 80 -11.00 11.23 3.09
N ASN A 81 -11.79 12.13 2.48
CA ASN A 81 -13.22 12.30 2.76
C ASN A 81 -14.03 11.06 2.38
N GLY A 82 -13.73 10.45 1.23
CA GLY A 82 -14.36 9.21 0.80
C GLY A 82 -14.13 8.07 1.78
N LEU A 83 -12.89 7.93 2.28
CA LEU A 83 -12.55 6.94 3.29
C LEU A 83 -13.26 7.21 4.63
N LEU A 84 -13.33 8.47 5.09
CA LEU A 84 -14.02 8.81 6.33
C LEU A 84 -15.51 8.42 6.27
N LYS A 85 -16.20 8.80 5.18
CA LYS A 85 -17.61 8.42 4.94
C LYS A 85 -17.80 6.90 4.89
N ASP A 86 -16.88 6.18 4.26
CA ASP A 86 -16.92 4.72 4.21
C ASP A 86 -16.73 4.10 5.61
N LEU A 87 -15.82 4.65 6.43
CA LEU A 87 -15.59 4.20 7.80
C LEU A 87 -16.79 4.45 8.71
N GLU A 88 -17.40 5.64 8.64
CA GLU A 88 -18.62 5.97 9.39
C GLU A 88 -19.75 5.00 9.03
N ARG A 89 -19.99 4.78 7.74
CA ARG A 89 -20.98 3.82 7.26
C ARG A 89 -20.70 2.40 7.77
N ARG A 90 -19.46 1.94 7.71
CA ARG A 90 -19.06 0.60 8.19
C ARG A 90 -19.18 0.47 9.71
N ALA A 91 -18.81 1.51 10.46
CA ALA A 91 -18.92 1.56 11.91
C ALA A 91 -20.39 1.49 12.37
N ASN A 92 -21.27 2.21 11.67
CA ASN A 92 -22.72 2.17 11.87
C ASN A 92 -23.30 0.78 11.55
N ASN A 93 -22.71 0.06 10.60
CA ASN A 93 -23.05 -1.32 10.26
C ASN A 93 -22.37 -2.37 11.17
N GLY A 94 -21.71 -1.96 12.26
CA GLY A 94 -21.15 -2.90 13.25
C GLY A 94 -19.70 -3.34 13.01
N MET A 95 -19.00 -2.77 12.01
CA MET A 95 -17.60 -3.12 11.75
C MET A 95 -16.68 -2.50 12.81
N GLU A 96 -16.22 -3.32 13.76
CA GLU A 96 -15.42 -2.86 14.90
C GLU A 96 -14.10 -2.20 14.49
N SER A 97 -13.41 -2.72 13.46
CA SER A 97 -12.18 -2.11 12.96
C SER A 97 -12.40 -0.72 12.37
N ALA A 98 -13.60 -0.42 11.84
CA ALA A 98 -13.95 0.92 11.39
C ALA A 98 -14.17 1.87 12.59
N ARG A 99 -14.84 1.42 13.65
CA ARG A 99 -14.99 2.20 14.90
C ARG A 99 -13.64 2.52 15.54
N ILE A 100 -12.76 1.53 15.63
CA ILE A 100 -11.40 1.71 16.13
C ILE A 100 -10.63 2.72 15.28
N ALA A 101 -10.75 2.64 13.95
CA ALA A 101 -10.12 3.60 13.06
C ALA A 101 -10.62 5.03 13.28
N LEU A 102 -11.94 5.24 13.39
CA LEU A 102 -12.52 6.55 13.68
C LEU A 102 -12.01 7.11 15.02
N ARG A 103 -11.97 6.29 16.08
CA ARG A 103 -11.40 6.71 17.38
C ARG A 103 -9.92 7.08 17.28
N ARG A 104 -9.13 6.35 16.49
CA ARG A 104 -7.71 6.68 16.26
C ARG A 104 -7.56 8.00 15.50
N LEU A 105 -8.45 8.29 14.56
CA LEU A 105 -8.45 9.54 13.81
C LEU A 105 -8.87 10.73 14.69
N GLU A 106 -9.91 10.55 15.51
CA GLU A 106 -10.34 11.55 16.51
C GLU A 106 -9.21 11.87 17.49
N ALA A 107 -8.56 10.85 18.06
CA ALA A 107 -7.43 11.03 18.97
C ALA A 107 -6.22 11.73 18.33
N ARG A 108 -6.15 11.78 16.99
CA ARG A 108 -5.12 12.48 16.21
C ARG A 108 -5.56 13.85 15.71
N GLY A 109 -6.77 14.30 16.06
CA GLY A 109 -7.31 15.61 15.69
C GLY A 109 -7.88 15.69 14.28
N TYR A 110 -8.21 14.55 13.66
CA TYR A 110 -8.76 14.53 12.30
C TYR A 110 -10.28 14.61 12.22
N ILE A 111 -11.00 14.47 13.34
CA ILE A 111 -12.47 14.47 13.35
C ILE A 111 -12.94 15.70 14.14
N TRP A 112 -13.95 16.41 13.58
CA TRP A 112 -14.47 17.75 13.93
C TRP A 112 -13.76 18.97 13.32
N VAL A 113 -12.94 18.79 12.30
CA VAL A 113 -12.54 19.91 11.44
C VAL A 113 -13.25 19.68 10.12
N ASP A 114 -14.12 20.60 9.72
CA ASP A 114 -14.56 20.71 8.34
C ASP A 114 -13.31 20.59 7.45
N ILE A 115 -13.15 19.48 6.73
CA ILE A 115 -11.93 19.17 5.95
C ILE A 115 -11.74 20.19 4.79
N GLU A 116 -12.67 21.14 4.66
CA GLU A 116 -12.54 22.35 3.86
C GLU A 116 -11.54 23.37 4.44
N GLN A 117 -11.18 23.32 5.73
CA GLN A 117 -10.42 24.40 6.41
C GLN A 117 -9.07 24.03 7.05
N VAL A 118 -8.49 22.85 6.79
CA VAL A 118 -7.09 22.63 7.20
C VAL A 118 -6.17 23.30 6.15
N PRO A 119 -5.32 24.28 6.54
CA PRO A 119 -4.51 25.06 5.60
C PRO A 119 -3.52 24.22 4.80
#